data_AF-A0A6P0I3H0-F1
#
_entry.id   AF-A0A6P0I3H0-F1
#
_cell.length_a   1.000
_cell.length_b   1.000
_cell.length_c   1.000
_cell.angle_alpha   90.00
_cell.angle_beta   90.00
_cell.angle_gamma   90.00
#
_symmetry.space_group_name_H-M   'P 1'
#
loop_
_entity.id
_entity.type
_entity.pdbx_description
1 polymer ?
#
loop_
_entity_poly.entity_id
_entity_poly.type
_entity_poly.pdbx_seq_one_letter_code
_entity_poly.pdbx_strand_id
1 'polypeptide(L)'
;MTLRARIAGDQGYLTIKGPSVGNSRLEYEYSIPVEDAQEMLNTLCGSPLIEKVRYKVSHGNFIWEVDEFAGDNQGLIVAEVELDNENQEVELPDWIGEEVSHDKRYTNSNLSKNPWKNWP
;
A
#
# COMPACT_ATOMS: atom_id res chain seq x y z
N MET A 1 1.98 6.28 18.00
CA MET A 1 2.29 4.86 17.80
C MET A 1 1.18 4.28 16.95
N THR A 2 1.50 3.52 15.92
CA THR A 2 0.51 2.95 14.98
C THR A 2 0.72 1.45 14.91
N LEU A 3 -0.37 0.69 15.02
CA LEU A 3 -0.41 -0.75 14.78
C LEU A 3 -1.04 -1.00 13.40
N ARG A 4 -0.45 -1.92 12.64
CA ARG A 4 -0.99 -2.37 11.35
C ARG A 4 -0.99 -3.89 11.32
N ALA A 5 -2.18 -4.48 11.29
CA ALA A 5 -2.35 -5.87 10.87
C ALA A 5 -2.40 -5.94 9.33
N ARG A 6 -1.80 -6.97 8.74
CA ARG A 6 -1.87 -7.24 7.30
C ARG A 6 -1.88 -8.74 7.08
N ILE A 7 -2.64 -9.19 6.08
CA ILE A 7 -2.51 -10.54 5.50
C ILE A 7 -1.89 -10.39 4.11
N ALA A 8 -0.90 -11.23 3.80
CA ALA A 8 -0.32 -11.34 2.47
C ALA A 8 -0.25 -12.81 2.09
N GLY A 9 -1.06 -13.22 1.11
CA GLY A 9 -1.26 -14.64 0.81
C GLY A 9 -1.87 -15.36 2.01
N ASP A 10 -1.17 -16.38 2.53
CA ASP A 10 -1.55 -17.17 3.70
C ASP A 10 -0.80 -16.77 4.98
N GLN A 11 -0.07 -15.65 4.97
CA GLN A 11 0.73 -15.19 6.10
C GLN A 11 0.17 -13.90 6.73
N GLY A 12 0.10 -13.88 8.06
CA GLY A 12 -0.25 -12.71 8.86
C GLY A 12 0.97 -11.92 9.29
N TYR A 13 0.86 -10.60 9.34
CA TYR A 13 1.90 -9.70 9.82
C TYR A 13 1.32 -8.65 10.76
N LEU A 14 2.04 -8.36 11.84
CA LEU A 14 1.79 -7.23 12.71
C LEU A 14 2.97 -6.27 12.66
N THR A 15 2.71 -5.05 12.21
CA THR A 15 3.69 -3.97 12.18
C THR A 15 3.40 -2.96 13.29
N ILE A 16 4.41 -2.64 14.10
CA ILE A 16 4.37 -1.62 15.15
C ILE A 16 5.25 -0.45 14.72
N LYS A 17 4.65 0.74 14.61
CA LYS A 17 5.34 1.97 14.21
C LYS A 17 5.40 2.95 15.37
N GLY A 18 6.62 3.30 15.78
CA GLY A 18 6.89 4.32 16.78
C GLY A 18 6.49 5.72 16.31
N PRO A 19 6.55 6.73 17.19
CA PRO A 19 6.41 8.13 16.79
C PRO A 19 7.53 8.52 15.81
N SER A 20 7.24 9.41 14.86
CA SER A 20 8.25 9.96 13.97
C SER A 20 9.24 10.84 14.75
N VAL A 21 10.52 10.66 14.49
CA VAL A 21 11.62 11.51 14.95
C VAL A 21 12.31 12.06 13.70
N GLY A 22 11.98 13.30 13.35
CA GLY A 22 12.35 13.89 12.05
C GLY A 22 11.73 13.11 10.88
N ASN A 23 12.57 12.71 9.92
CA ASN A 23 12.18 11.90 8.75
C ASN A 23 12.26 10.39 9.00
N SER A 24 12.55 9.97 10.23
CA SER A 24 12.71 8.56 10.59
C SER A 24 11.65 8.12 11.59
N ARG A 25 11.29 6.83 11.56
CA ARG A 25 10.48 6.21 12.61
C ARG A 25 10.99 4.81 12.88
N LEU A 26 10.90 4.36 14.13
CA LEU A 26 11.13 2.95 14.46
C LEU A 26 9.94 2.13 13.96
N GLU A 27 10.23 1.02 13.29
CA GLU A 27 9.25 0.08 12.76
C GLU A 27 9.70 -1.34 13.11
N TYR A 28 8.80 -2.11 13.72
CA TYR A 28 8.99 -3.52 14.03
C TYR A 28 7.93 -4.32 13.31
N GLU A 29 8.32 -5.38 12.60
CA GLU A 29 7.40 -6.27 11.90
C GLU A 29 7.59 -7.71 12.39
N TYR A 30 6.48 -8.35 12.71
CA TYR A 30 6.44 -9.73 13.21
C TYR A 30 5.47 -10.54 12.37
N SER A 31 5.86 -11.77 12.02
CA SER A 31 4.92 -12.76 11.51
C SER A 31 4.01 -13.24 12.64
N ILE A 32 2.72 -13.35 12.36
CA ILE A 32 1.69 -13.85 13.26
C ILE A 32 0.83 -14.88 12.54
N PRO A 33 0.11 -15.77 13.25
CA PRO A 33 -0.88 -16.65 12.62
C PRO A 33 -1.86 -15.84 11.77
N VAL A 34 -2.21 -16.37 10.59
CA VAL A 34 -3.14 -15.70 9.67
C VAL A 34 -4.53 -15.52 10.28
N GLU A 35 -4.94 -16.45 11.14
CA GLU A 35 -6.19 -16.43 11.90
C GLU A 35 -6.23 -15.22 12.85
N ASP A 36 -5.16 -14.99 13.61
CA ASP A 36 -5.02 -13.82 14.48
C ASP A 36 -5.06 -12.51 13.66
N ALA A 37 -4.34 -12.46 12.54
CA ALA A 37 -4.34 -11.28 11.67
C ALA A 37 -5.76 -10.99 11.12
N GLN A 38 -6.50 -12.04 10.75
CA GLN A 38 -7.86 -11.93 10.23
C GLN A 38 -8.82 -11.45 11.32
N GLU A 39 -8.71 -11.98 12.54
CA GLU A 39 -9.50 -11.51 13.68
C GLU A 39 -9.22 -10.03 13.96
N MET A 40 -7.95 -9.62 14.00
CA MET A 40 -7.57 -8.22 14.22
C MET A 40 -8.13 -7.30 13.13
N LEU A 41 -8.04 -7.70 11.85
CA LEU A 41 -8.60 -6.92 10.73
C LEU A 41 -10.12 -6.78 10.85
N ASN A 42 -10.83 -7.81 11.31
CA ASN A 42 -12.29 -7.82 11.42
C ASN A 42 -12.81 -7.07 12.67
N THR A 43 -12.04 -7.06 13.76
CA THR A 43 -12.51 -6.59 15.07
C THR A 43 -11.89 -5.27 15.53
N LEU A 44 -10.65 -4.98 15.14
CA LEU A 44 -9.88 -3.83 15.64
C LEU A 44 -9.67 -2.74 14.58
N CYS A 45 -9.70 -3.10 13.29
CA CYS A 45 -9.50 -2.12 12.23
C CYS A 45 -10.82 -1.42 11.87
N GLY A 46 -10.78 -0.08 11.78
CA GLY A 46 -11.88 0.70 11.24
C GLY A 46 -12.01 0.49 9.74
N SER A 47 -13.24 0.37 9.24
CA SER A 47 -13.52 0.31 7.80
C SER A 47 -13.30 1.67 7.12
N PRO A 48 -12.93 1.69 5.83
CA PRO A 48 -12.67 0.53 4.96
C PRO A 48 -11.26 -0.05 5.13
N LEU A 49 -11.16 -1.37 4.95
CA LEU A 49 -9.88 -2.05 4.80
C LEU A 49 -9.27 -1.72 3.43
N ILE A 50 -7.94 -1.78 3.36
CA ILE A 50 -7.23 -1.74 2.07
C ILE A 50 -7.02 -3.17 1.61
N GLU A 51 -7.73 -3.52 0.56
CA GLU A 51 -7.65 -4.81 -0.11
C GLU A 51 -7.11 -4.58 -1.52
N LYS A 52 -6.08 -5.34 -1.91
CA LYS A 52 -5.48 -5.22 -3.24
C LYS A 52 -4.73 -6.48 -3.65
N VAL A 53 -4.64 -6.69 -4.95
CA VAL A 53 -3.70 -7.64 -5.56
C VAL A 53 -2.51 -6.85 -6.07
N ARG A 54 -1.30 -7.21 -5.63
CA ARG A 54 -0.05 -6.59 -6.09
C ARG A 54 0.63 -7.48 -7.11
N TYR A 55 0.74 -6.99 -8.33
CA TYR A 55 1.51 -7.60 -9.40
C TYR A 55 2.90 -6.96 -9.46
N LYS A 56 3.91 -7.77 -9.74
CA LYS A 56 5.28 -7.29 -10.01
C LYS A 56 5.56 -7.45 -11.49
N VAL A 57 5.77 -6.34 -12.19
CA VAL A 57 5.98 -6.32 -13.64
C VAL A 57 7.38 -5.78 -13.93
N SER A 58 8.23 -6.59 -14.56
CA SER A 58 9.55 -6.14 -14.99
C SER A 58 9.44 -5.34 -16.29
N HIS A 59 10.00 -4.13 -16.31
CA HIS A 59 10.09 -3.30 -17.50
C HIS A 59 11.40 -2.50 -17.48
N GLY A 60 12.22 -2.67 -18.53
CA GLY A 60 13.58 -2.11 -18.55
C GLY A 60 14.40 -2.59 -17.35
N ASN A 61 14.97 -1.65 -16.62
CA ASN A 61 15.76 -1.91 -15.40
C ASN A 61 14.94 -1.88 -14.11
N PHE A 62 13.61 -1.74 -14.21
CA PHE A 62 12.74 -1.53 -13.07
C PHE A 62 11.77 -2.69 -12.84
N ILE A 63 11.39 -2.85 -11.58
CA ILE A 63 10.26 -3.69 -11.18
C ILE A 63 9.15 -2.74 -10.76
N TRP A 64 8.06 -2.74 -11.52
CA TRP A 64 6.86 -2.00 -11.21
C TRP A 64 5.97 -2.82 -10.29
N GLU A 65 5.53 -2.22 -9.19
CA GLU A 65 4.50 -2.77 -8.32
C GLU A 65 3.14 -2.20 -8.75
N VAL A 66 2.34 -3.02 -9.41
CA VAL A 66 0.99 -2.65 -9.85
C VAL A 66 -0.03 -3.17 -8.86
N ASP A 67 -0.68 -2.26 -8.16
CA ASP A 67 -1.72 -2.53 -7.17
C ASP A 67 -3.11 -2.39 -7.80
N GLU A 68 -3.83 -3.50 -7.93
CA GLU A 68 -5.24 -3.53 -8.27
C GLU A 68 -6.07 -3.59 -6.99
N PHE A 69 -6.77 -2.50 -6.66
CA PHE A 69 -7.52 -2.39 -5.41
C PHE A 69 -8.91 -3.06 -5.52
N ALA A 70 -9.37 -3.58 -4.39
CA ALA A 70 -10.66 -4.24 -4.23
C ALA A 70 -11.51 -3.56 -3.13
N GLY A 71 -12.70 -4.12 -2.88
CA GLY A 71 -13.63 -3.61 -1.87
C GLY A 71 -14.06 -2.17 -2.16
N ASP A 72 -13.97 -1.30 -1.16
CA ASP A 72 -14.35 0.11 -1.29
C ASP A 72 -13.44 0.91 -2.25
N ASN A 73 -12.26 0.36 -2.59
CA ASN A 73 -11.33 0.94 -3.54
C ASN A 73 -11.37 0.25 -4.92
N GLN A 74 -12.39 -0.59 -5.18
CA GLN A 74 -12.50 -1.35 -6.42
C GLN A 74 -12.50 -0.44 -7.66
N GLY A 75 -11.72 -0.85 -8.67
CA GLY A 75 -11.57 -0.14 -9.94
C GLY A 75 -10.40 0.85 -9.98
N LEU A 76 -9.77 1.12 -8.83
CA LEU A 76 -8.51 1.85 -8.77
C LEU A 76 -7.33 0.91 -9.04
N ILE A 77 -6.46 1.29 -9.98
CA ILE A 77 -5.19 0.62 -10.25
C ILE A 77 -4.08 1.67 -10.12
N VAL A 78 -3.07 1.39 -9.30
CA VAL A 78 -1.92 2.28 -9.09
C VAL A 78 -0.64 1.51 -9.38
N ALA A 79 0.27 2.12 -10.13
CA ALA A 79 1.59 1.56 -10.37
C ALA A 79 2.65 2.40 -9.65
N GLU A 80 3.50 1.74 -8.88
CA GLU A 80 4.61 2.33 -8.15
C GLU A 80 5.93 1.73 -8.63
N VAL A 81 6.97 2.55 -8.71
CA VAL A 81 8.34 2.11 -9.01
C VAL A 81 9.29 2.79 -8.02
N GLU A 82 10.19 2.01 -7.43
CA GLU A 82 11.22 2.53 -6.54
C GLU A 82 12.42 3.01 -7.37
N LEU A 83 12.90 4.21 -7.08
CA LEU A 83 14.08 4.82 -7.70
C LEU A 83 15.21 4.94 -6.68
N ASP A 84 16.45 4.79 -7.13
CA ASP A 84 17.64 4.99 -6.31
C ASP A 84 17.82 6.48 -5.95
N ASN A 85 17.35 7.39 -6.81
CA ASN A 85 17.34 8.82 -6.58
C ASN A 85 16.29 9.55 -7.44
N GLU A 86 15.95 10.79 -7.06
CA GLU A 86 14.89 11.60 -7.70
C GLU A 86 15.20 12.00 -9.16
N ASN A 87 16.47 11.96 -9.59
CA ASN A 87 16.86 12.34 -10.96
C ASN A 87 17.04 11.12 -11.89
N GLN A 88 16.71 9.92 -11.41
CA GLN A 88 16.84 8.72 -12.21
C GLN A 88 15.81 8.72 -13.33
N GLU A 89 16.29 8.64 -14.58
CA GLU A 89 15.40 8.50 -15.73
C GLU A 89 14.69 7.14 -15.70
N VAL A 90 13.37 7.18 -15.92
CA VAL A 90 12.50 6.00 -15.94
C VAL A 90 11.86 5.91 -17.32
N GLU A 91 12.08 4.80 -18.01
CA GLU A 91 11.30 4.47 -19.20
C GLU A 91 9.89 4.07 -18.76
N LEU A 92 8.92 4.94 -19.06
CA LEU A 92 7.53 4.70 -18.72
C LEU A 92 6.91 3.69 -19.70
N PRO A 93 6.38 2.55 -19.20
CA PRO A 93 5.59 1.65 -20.03
C PRO A 93 4.35 2.33 -20.61
N ASP A 94 3.91 1.89 -21.80
CA ASP A 94 2.72 2.45 -22.49
C ASP A 94 1.40 2.33 -21.69
N TRP A 95 1.36 1.45 -20.70
CA TRP A 95 0.19 1.24 -19.84
C TRP A 95 0.18 2.17 -18.60
N ILE A 96 1.23 2.95 -18.37
CA ILE A 96 1.24 3.99 -17.32
C ILE A 96 0.37 5.16 -17.77
N GLY A 97 -0.55 5.56 -16.88
CA GLY A 97 -1.43 6.70 -17.07
C GLY A 97 -0.89 7.98 -16.43
N GLU A 98 -1.77 8.69 -15.72
CA GLU A 98 -1.46 9.94 -15.03
C GLU A 98 -0.45 9.73 -13.90
N GLU A 99 0.54 10.63 -13.81
CA GLU A 99 1.48 10.64 -12.70
C GLU A 99 0.84 11.22 -11.43
N VAL A 100 0.77 10.41 -10.39
CA VAL A 100 0.13 10.76 -9.11
C VAL A 100 1.09 10.78 -7.92
N SER A 101 2.41 10.80 -8.18
CA SER A 101 3.49 10.73 -7.18
C SER A 101 3.35 11.76 -6.05
N HIS A 102 2.84 12.95 -6.37
CA HIS A 102 2.65 14.05 -5.40
C HIS A 102 1.24 14.14 -4.81
N ASP A 103 0.30 13.32 -5.31
CA ASP A 103 -1.08 13.33 -4.85
C ASP A 103 -1.27 12.38 -3.66
N LYS A 104 -1.30 12.99 -2.47
CA LYS A 104 -1.46 12.26 -1.21
C LYS A 104 -2.77 11.46 -1.16
N ARG A 105 -3.79 11.79 -1.95
CA ARG A 105 -5.07 11.08 -1.96
C ARG A 105 -4.87 9.60 -2.29
N TYR A 106 -3.94 9.27 -3.17
CA TYR A 106 -3.63 7.88 -3.60
C TYR A 106 -2.84 7.05 -2.59
N THR A 107 -2.40 7.64 -1.47
CA THR A 107 -1.69 6.87 -0.44
C THR A 107 -2.64 5.90 0.28
N ASN A 108 -2.18 4.69 0.63
CA ASN A 108 -3.00 3.70 1.37
C ASN A 108 -3.62 4.27 2.65
N SER A 109 -2.91 5.17 3.35
CA SER A 109 -3.42 5.80 4.58
C SER A 109 -4.57 6.78 4.33
N ASN A 110 -4.68 7.35 3.13
CA ASN A 110 -5.79 8.22 2.76
C ASN A 110 -6.90 7.44 2.07
N LEU A 111 -6.59 6.43 1.26
CA LEU A 111 -7.57 5.48 0.72
C LEU A 111 -8.34 4.74 1.82
N SER A 112 -7.70 4.47 2.97
CA SER A 112 -8.36 3.85 4.12
C SER A 112 -9.27 4.81 4.90
N LYS A 113 -9.23 6.11 4.59
CA LYS A 113 -10.06 7.15 5.23
C LYS A 113 -11.14 7.68 4.30
N ASN A 114 -10.78 7.89 3.03
CA ASN A 114 -11.68 8.32 1.96
C ASN A 114 -11.43 7.40 0.75
N PRO A 115 -12.13 6.27 0.66
CA PRO A 115 -11.92 5.29 -0.40
C PRO A 115 -12.30 5.83 -1.77
N TRP A 116 -11.75 5.22 -2.82
CA TRP A 116 -11.95 5.61 -4.22
C TRP A 116 -13.42 5.81 -4.60
N LYS A 117 -14.34 4.96 -4.12
CA LYS A 117 -15.79 5.10 -4.41
C LYS A 117 -16.41 6.44 -3.95
N ASN A 118 -15.74 7.17 -3.06
CA ASN A 118 -16.20 8.46 -2.53
C ASN A 118 -15.53 9.66 -3.23
N TRP A 119 -14.67 9.42 -4.22
CA TRP A 119 -13.98 10.49 -4.93
C TRP A 119 -14.92 11.13 -5.96
N PRO A 120 -14.74 12.44 -6.24
CA PRO A 120 -15.58 13.18 -7.17
C PRO A 120 -15.48 12.68 -8.62
#